data_AF-A0A530M5Z1-F1
#
_entry.id   AF-A0A530M5Z1-F1
#
_cell.length_a   1.000
_cell.length_b   1.000
_cell.length_c   1.000
_cell.angle_alpha   90.00
_cell.angle_beta   90.00
_cell.angle_gamma   90.00
#
_symmetry.space_group_name_H-M   'P 1'
#
loop_
_entity.id
_entity.type
_entity.pdbx_description
1 polymer ?
#
loop_
_entity_poly.entity_id
_entity_poly.type
_entity_poly.pdbx_seq_one_letter_code
_entity_poly.pdbx_strand_id
1 'polypeptide(L)'
;DEAGEEMTVDVMLLCDTYLWRDTVPAITVMFRGILEEEIEVSCASRDLHSGAYGNAARNPIQVLAELIASLRGANGEVAVDGFYDDIQGLDEEIKEDILKLDFDADAFLRSAGLSQSSGDNAYSVLEQIWTR
;
A
#
# COMPACT_ATOMS: atom_id res chain seq x y z
N ASP A 1 -30.14 0.01 9.63
CA ASP A 1 -31.40 -0.73 9.87
C ASP A 1 -32.52 -0.29 8.94
N GLU A 2 -32.82 1.00 8.76
CA GLU A 2 -33.85 1.47 7.80
C GLU A 2 -33.44 1.32 6.31
N ALA A 3 -32.15 1.47 5.97
CA ALA A 3 -31.66 1.37 4.60
C ALA A 3 -31.67 -0.06 4.01
N GLY A 4 -31.77 -1.10 4.86
CA GLY A 4 -31.65 -2.49 4.43
C GLY A 4 -32.87 -3.01 3.66
N GLU A 5 -34.08 -2.52 3.98
CA GLU A 5 -35.31 -2.95 3.32
C GLU A 5 -35.51 -2.33 1.92
N GLU A 6 -34.90 -1.17 1.64
CA GLU A 6 -34.96 -0.50 0.33
C GLU A 6 -33.82 -0.90 -0.61
N MET A 7 -32.77 -1.58 -0.11
CA MET A 7 -31.63 -2.06 -0.90
C MET A 7 -31.87 -3.44 -1.56
N THR A 8 -33.08 -3.71 -2.03
CA THR A 8 -33.36 -4.91 -2.84
C THR A 8 -33.03 -4.62 -4.30
N VAL A 9 -31.76 -4.78 -4.67
CA VAL A 9 -31.29 -4.63 -6.06
C VAL A 9 -30.63 -5.92 -6.54
N ASP A 10 -30.83 -6.25 -7.81
CA ASP A 10 -30.19 -7.43 -8.41
C ASP A 10 -28.70 -7.20 -8.72
N VAL A 11 -28.31 -5.94 -8.95
CA VAL A 11 -26.96 -5.53 -9.35
C VAL A 11 -26.62 -4.16 -8.78
N MET A 12 -25.39 -4.02 -8.27
CA MET A 12 -24.78 -2.73 -7.91
C MET A 12 -23.62 -2.45 -8.85
N LEU A 13 -23.57 -1.24 -9.41
CA LEU A 13 -22.46 -0.77 -10.25
C LEU A 13 -21.72 0.36 -9.52
N LEU A 14 -20.41 0.20 -9.38
CA LEU A 14 -19.51 1.23 -8.86
C LEU A 14 -18.68 1.79 -10.01
N CYS A 15 -18.86 3.07 -10.32
CA CYS A 15 -18.18 3.76 -11.43
C CYS A 15 -17.15 4.78 -10.90
N ASP A 16 -16.29 4.34 -10.00
CA ASP A 16 -15.25 5.17 -9.35
C ASP A 16 -13.85 4.54 -9.50
N THR A 17 -13.59 4.00 -10.69
CA THR A 17 -12.29 3.40 -11.02
C THR A 17 -11.76 3.94 -12.34
N TYR A 18 -10.51 3.62 -12.62
CA TYR A 18 -9.82 4.09 -13.81
C TYR A 18 -10.06 3.19 -15.02
N LEU A 19 -9.89 3.77 -16.22
CA LEU A 19 -9.76 2.99 -17.45
C LEU A 19 -8.36 2.35 -17.49
N TRP A 20 -8.23 1.22 -18.19
CA TRP A 20 -6.90 0.64 -18.45
C TRP A 20 -6.07 1.56 -19.35
N ARG A 21 -6.68 1.99 -20.46
CA ARG A 21 -6.16 3.02 -21.37
C ARG A 21 -7.34 3.88 -21.85
N ASP A 22 -7.03 5.06 -22.35
CA ASP A 22 -7.97 5.94 -23.05
C ASP A 22 -8.79 5.24 -24.15
N THR A 23 -8.22 4.22 -24.80
CA THR A 23 -8.86 3.43 -25.87
C THR A 23 -9.28 2.03 -25.46
N VAL A 24 -9.00 1.59 -24.23
CA VAL A 24 -9.28 0.23 -23.74
C VAL A 24 -10.09 0.29 -22.45
N PRO A 25 -11.39 -0.10 -22.48
CA PRO A 25 -12.21 -0.12 -21.27
C PRO A 25 -11.71 -1.18 -20.29
N ALA A 26 -11.99 -0.96 -19.00
CA ALA A 26 -11.66 -1.90 -17.94
C ALA A 26 -12.92 -2.23 -17.12
N ILE A 27 -12.97 -3.45 -16.60
CA ILE A 27 -13.90 -3.86 -15.54
C ILE A 27 -13.04 -4.20 -14.33
N THR A 28 -13.20 -3.43 -13.26
CA THR A 28 -12.54 -3.69 -11.97
C THR A 28 -13.35 -4.73 -11.22
N VAL A 29 -12.75 -5.88 -10.91
CA VAL A 29 -13.43 -6.99 -10.23
C VAL A 29 -13.08 -7.14 -8.75
N MET A 30 -12.03 -6.45 -8.30
CA MET A 30 -11.55 -6.52 -6.91
C MET A 30 -10.88 -5.20 -6.50
N PHE A 31 -10.90 -4.95 -5.19
CA PHE A 31 -10.19 -3.83 -4.55
C PHE A 31 -9.30 -4.38 -3.44
N ARG A 32 -8.22 -3.65 -3.15
CA ARG A 32 -7.46 -3.87 -1.93
C ARG A 32 -8.22 -3.31 -0.74
N GLY A 33 -8.05 -3.96 0.40
CA GLY A 33 -8.39 -3.35 1.68
C GLY A 33 -7.40 -2.23 2.03
N ILE A 34 -7.77 -1.42 3.02
CA ILE A 34 -6.91 -0.41 3.63
C ILE A 34 -6.99 -0.56 5.15
N LEU A 35 -5.83 -0.50 5.81
CA LEU A 35 -5.71 -0.40 7.25
C LEU A 35 -4.97 0.90 7.57
N GLU A 36 -5.58 1.72 8.42
CA GLU A 36 -5.00 2.97 8.89
C GLU A 36 -4.83 2.87 10.41
N GLU A 37 -3.64 3.23 10.90
CA GLU A 37 -3.28 3.16 12.31
C GLU A 37 -2.58 4.45 12.74
N GLU A 38 -2.78 4.85 14.00
CA GLU A 38 -2.14 6.02 14.61
C GLU A 38 -1.14 5.55 15.67
N ILE A 39 0.09 6.07 15.60
CA ILE A 39 1.17 5.74 16.55
C ILE A 39 1.60 7.01 17.28
N GLU A 40 1.35 7.06 18.58
CA GLU A 40 1.83 8.13 19.45
C GLU A 40 3.09 7.70 20.19
N VAL A 41 4.15 8.52 20.13
CA VAL A 41 5.40 8.30 20.86
C VAL A 41 5.67 9.47 21.80
N SER A 42 5.54 9.23 23.11
CA SER A 42 5.93 10.19 24.15
C SER A 42 7.26 9.77 24.79
N CYS A 43 8.16 10.73 25.02
CA CYS A 43 9.48 10.46 25.65
C CYS A 43 9.66 11.23 26.96
N ALA A 44 9.77 12.56 26.89
CA ALA A 44 9.89 13.42 28.06
C ALA A 44 8.51 13.92 28.52
N SER A 45 8.38 14.26 29.80
CA SER A 45 7.13 14.81 30.36
C SER A 45 6.89 16.29 29.97
N ARG A 46 7.77 16.88 29.15
CA ARG A 46 7.74 18.26 28.64
C ARG A 46 8.74 18.43 27.50
N ASP A 47 8.65 19.54 26.78
CA ASP A 47 9.65 19.93 25.80
C ASP A 47 11.01 20.22 26.43
N LEU A 48 12.08 19.84 25.72
CA LEU A 48 13.46 19.94 26.18
C LEU A 48 14.29 20.81 25.24
N HIS A 49 15.18 21.64 25.81
CA HIS A 49 16.15 22.41 25.05
C HIS A 49 17.19 21.47 24.41
N SER A 50 17.27 21.42 23.08
CA SER A 50 18.09 20.46 22.34
C SER A 50 19.59 20.56 22.66
N GLY A 51 20.12 21.75 22.97
CA GLY A 51 21.52 21.90 23.39
C GLY A 51 21.80 21.42 24.82
N ALA A 52 20.80 21.41 25.71
CA ALA A 52 20.98 21.04 27.11
C ALA A 52 20.78 19.52 27.32
N TYR A 53 19.93 18.91 26.50
CA TYR A 53 19.55 17.49 26.58
C TYR A 53 19.95 16.70 25.34
N GLY A 54 20.67 17.32 24.40
CA GLY A 54 21.09 16.71 23.14
C GLY A 54 21.86 15.43 23.39
N ASN A 55 21.45 14.34 22.73
CA ASN A 55 21.94 12.97 22.90
C ASN A 55 21.71 12.34 24.29
N ALA A 56 21.33 13.10 25.32
CA ALA A 56 21.06 12.59 26.66
C ALA A 56 19.60 12.13 26.84
N ALA A 57 18.65 12.84 26.22
CA ALA A 57 17.23 12.46 26.21
C ALA A 57 16.88 11.69 24.93
N ARG A 58 15.96 10.71 25.04
CA ARG A 58 15.41 10.02 23.87
C ARG A 58 14.55 11.01 23.07
N ASN A 59 14.83 11.12 21.78
CA ASN A 59 14.07 11.97 20.88
C ASN A 59 12.89 11.15 20.29
N PRO A 60 11.63 11.55 20.52
CA PRO A 60 10.47 10.82 19.98
C PRO A 60 10.46 10.79 18.44
N ILE A 61 11.00 11.81 17.77
CA ILE A 61 11.11 11.84 16.30
C ILE A 61 12.09 10.76 15.81
N GLN A 62 13.19 10.53 16.53
CA GLN A 62 14.13 9.46 16.18
C GLN A 62 13.48 8.09 16.35
N VAL A 63 12.77 7.88 17.47
CA VAL A 63 12.03 6.62 17.70
C VAL A 63 11.00 6.39 16.61
N LEU A 64 10.22 7.41 16.25
CA LEU A 64 9.21 7.32 15.20
C LEU A 64 9.84 7.02 13.83
N ALA A 65 10.97 7.67 13.50
CA ALA A 65 11.68 7.40 12.25
C ALA A 65 12.23 5.97 12.18
N GLU A 66 12.82 5.46 13.28
CA GLU A 66 13.28 4.08 13.40
C GLU A 66 12.12 3.09 13.26
N LEU A 67 10.97 3.36 13.90
CA LEU A 67 9.77 2.55 13.80
C LEU A 67 9.22 2.52 12.36
N ILE A 68 8.99 3.67 11.73
CA ILE A 68 8.47 3.75 10.36
C ILE A 68 9.40 3.04 9.38
N ALA A 69 10.72 3.23 9.51
CA ALA A 69 11.69 2.55 8.67
C ALA A 69 11.65 1.02 8.87
N SER A 70 11.38 0.54 10.09
CA SER A 70 11.30 -0.90 10.38
C SER A 70 10.07 -1.60 9.82
N LEU A 71 9.04 -0.87 9.36
CA LEU A 71 7.84 -1.47 8.76
C LEU A 71 8.09 -2.01 7.34
N ARG A 72 9.24 -1.70 6.74
CA ARG A 72 9.59 -2.09 5.38
C ARG A 72 10.94 -2.80 5.36
N GLY A 73 10.99 -3.91 4.64
CA GLY A 73 12.23 -4.64 4.42
C GLY A 73 13.08 -4.00 3.32
N ALA A 74 14.28 -4.53 3.13
CA ALA A 74 15.26 -3.98 2.19
C ALA A 74 14.83 -4.14 0.72
N ASN A 75 13.91 -5.06 0.43
CA ASN A 75 13.42 -5.35 -0.92
C ASN A 75 12.03 -4.75 -1.19
N GLY A 76 11.48 -3.96 -0.26
CA GLY A 76 10.14 -3.37 -0.39
C GLY A 76 9.00 -4.28 0.08
N GLU A 77 9.31 -5.37 0.78
CA GLU A 77 8.34 -6.17 1.51
C GLU A 77 7.86 -5.46 2.78
N VAL A 78 6.68 -5.85 3.28
CA VAL A 78 6.21 -5.45 4.61
C VAL A 78 6.98 -6.27 5.64
N ALA A 79 7.63 -5.61 6.60
CA ALA A 79 8.49 -6.29 7.57
C ALA A 79 7.78 -6.62 8.90
N VAL A 80 6.44 -6.50 8.94
CA VAL A 80 5.65 -6.86 10.13
C VAL A 80 5.56 -8.37 10.24
N ASP A 81 5.95 -8.90 11.40
CA ASP A 81 5.90 -10.34 11.68
C ASP A 81 4.48 -10.90 11.48
N GLY A 82 4.39 -12.01 10.74
CA GLY A 82 3.13 -12.69 10.43
C GLY A 82 2.27 -12.00 9.36
N PHE A 83 2.72 -10.88 8.77
CA PHE A 83 1.91 -10.15 7.77
C PHE A 83 1.46 -11.02 6.59
N TYR A 84 2.30 -11.97 6.17
CA TYR A 84 2.04 -12.80 4.99
C TYR A 84 1.39 -14.15 5.30
N ASP A 85 1.18 -14.50 6.58
CA ASP A 85 0.78 -15.87 6.99
C ASP A 85 -0.59 -16.28 6.40
N ASP A 86 -1.52 -15.35 6.31
CA ASP A 86 -2.88 -15.56 5.79
C ASP A 86 -3.08 -15.04 4.35
N ILE A 87 -2.02 -14.57 3.70
CA ILE A 87 -2.10 -14.06 2.32
C ILE A 87 -2.13 -15.25 1.36
N GLN A 88 -3.28 -15.45 0.73
CA GLN A 88 -3.42 -16.46 -0.32
C GLN A 88 -2.65 -16.06 -1.58
N GLY A 89 -2.06 -17.05 -2.26
CA GLY A 89 -1.45 -16.85 -3.56
C GLY A 89 -2.49 -16.40 -4.59
N LEU A 90 -2.05 -15.59 -5.56
CA LEU A 90 -2.91 -15.22 -6.68
C LEU A 90 -3.14 -16.44 -7.58
N ASP A 91 -4.39 -16.62 -8.04
CA ASP A 91 -4.71 -17.67 -9.00
C ASP A 91 -3.86 -17.51 -10.27
N GLU A 92 -3.44 -18.63 -10.84
CA GLU A 92 -2.56 -18.65 -12.02
C GLU A 92 -3.26 -18.05 -13.24
N GLU A 93 -4.58 -18.24 -13.38
CA GLU A 93 -5.36 -17.62 -14.45
C GLU A 93 -5.31 -16.07 -14.37
N ILE A 94 -5.44 -15.52 -13.16
CA ILE A 94 -5.36 -14.07 -12.95
C ILE A 94 -3.92 -13.57 -13.21
N LYS A 95 -2.90 -14.30 -12.78
CA LYS A 95 -1.51 -13.94 -13.08
C LYS A 95 -1.26 -13.88 -14.59
N GLU A 96 -1.70 -14.89 -15.32
CA GLU A 96 -1.58 -14.92 -16.79
C GLU A 96 -2.30 -13.75 -17.45
N ASP A 97 -3.49 -13.39 -16.96
CA ASP A 97 -4.24 -12.25 -17.49
C ASP A 97 -3.56 -10.92 -17.21
N ILE A 98 -2.97 -10.72 -16.03
CA ILE A 98 -2.16 -9.53 -15.72
C ILE A 98 -0.98 -9.43 -16.68
N LEU A 99 -0.29 -10.53 -16.97
CA LEU A 99 0.84 -10.56 -17.89
C LEU A 99 0.47 -10.19 -19.34
N LYS A 100 -0.76 -10.50 -19.78
CA LYS A 100 -1.26 -10.18 -21.13
C LYS A 100 -1.54 -8.69 -21.34
N LEU A 101 -1.57 -7.88 -20.29
CA LEU A 101 -1.93 -6.46 -20.39
C LEU A 101 -0.88 -5.57 -21.08
N ASP A 102 0.29 -6.12 -21.42
CA ASP A 102 1.39 -5.42 -22.12
C ASP A 102 1.72 -4.08 -21.45
N PHE A 103 1.97 -4.14 -20.14
CA PHE A 103 2.18 -2.97 -19.30
C PHE A 103 3.65 -2.55 -19.27
N ASP A 104 3.93 -1.33 -19.71
CA ASP A 104 5.27 -0.73 -19.60
C ASP A 104 5.45 -0.11 -18.21
N ALA A 105 5.99 -0.91 -17.29
CA ALA A 105 6.29 -0.51 -15.93
C ALA A 105 7.25 0.69 -15.86
N ASP A 106 8.23 0.75 -16.77
CA ASP A 106 9.20 1.84 -16.75
C ASP A 106 8.57 3.14 -17.24
N ALA A 107 7.73 3.10 -18.28
CA ALA A 107 6.99 4.28 -18.73
C ALA A 107 6.02 4.78 -17.65
N PHE A 108 5.33 3.86 -16.97
CA PHE A 108 4.48 4.18 -15.84
C PHE A 108 5.25 4.92 -14.73
N LEU A 109 6.40 4.37 -14.27
CA LEU A 109 7.22 5.02 -13.24
C LEU A 109 7.79 6.36 -13.73
N ARG A 110 8.30 6.41 -14.97
CA ARG A 110 8.83 7.66 -15.55
C ARG A 110 7.79 8.75 -15.65
N SER A 111 6.51 8.42 -15.85
CA SER A 111 5.42 9.41 -15.88
C SER A 111 5.29 10.17 -14.55
N ALA A 112 5.70 9.56 -13.43
CA ALA A 112 5.79 10.17 -12.10
C ALA A 112 7.21 10.65 -11.75
N GLY A 113 8.16 10.62 -12.69
CA GLY A 113 9.57 10.96 -12.44
C GLY A 113 10.35 9.92 -11.63
N LEU A 114 9.83 8.68 -11.54
CA LEU A 114 10.44 7.58 -10.81
C LEU A 114 11.21 6.65 -11.76
N SER A 115 12.25 6.01 -11.23
CA SER A 115 13.07 5.03 -11.96
C SER A 115 13.00 3.61 -11.38
N GLN A 116 12.47 3.46 -10.16
CA GLN A 116 12.38 2.18 -9.46
C GLN A 116 11.06 2.14 -8.70
N SER A 117 10.40 0.97 -8.71
CA SER A 117 9.26 0.72 -7.83
C SER A 117 9.75 0.53 -6.39
N SER A 118 8.90 0.89 -5.42
CA SER A 118 9.22 0.80 -4.00
C SER A 118 8.63 -0.44 -3.32
N GLY A 119 7.73 -1.15 -4.00
CA GLY A 119 7.10 -2.38 -3.51
C GLY A 119 8.04 -3.58 -3.53
N ASP A 120 7.57 -4.69 -2.99
CA ASP A 120 8.32 -5.95 -2.92
C ASP A 120 8.79 -6.38 -4.31
N ASN A 121 10.12 -6.43 -4.49
CA ASN A 121 10.77 -6.71 -5.77
C ASN A 121 10.58 -8.15 -6.27
N ALA A 122 9.98 -9.04 -5.48
CA ALA A 122 9.53 -10.35 -5.92
C ALA A 122 8.34 -10.29 -6.90
N TYR A 123 7.65 -9.15 -6.99
CA TYR A 123 6.42 -8.97 -7.77
C TYR A 123 6.56 -7.89 -8.84
N SER A 124 5.86 -8.06 -9.97
CA SER A 124 5.75 -7.02 -10.99
C SER A 124 5.03 -5.78 -10.47
N VAL A 125 5.19 -4.63 -11.14
CA VAL A 125 4.52 -3.38 -10.73
C VAL A 125 2.99 -3.51 -10.66
N LEU A 126 2.38 -4.27 -11.57
CA LEU A 126 0.92 -4.50 -11.51
C LEU A 126 0.52 -5.37 -10.32
N GLU A 127 1.30 -6.42 -10.01
CA GLU A 127 1.07 -7.23 -8.82
C GLU A 127 1.25 -6.40 -7.53
N GLN A 128 2.24 -5.50 -7.48
CA GLN A 128 2.45 -4.58 -6.35
C GLN A 128 1.27 -3.63 -6.14
N ILE A 129 0.64 -3.16 -7.23
CA ILE A 129 -0.48 -2.21 -7.13
C ILE A 129 -1.80 -2.94 -6.79
N TRP A 130 -2.05 -4.11 -7.38
CA TRP A 130 -3.37 -4.75 -7.34
C TRP A 130 -3.50 -5.90 -6.34
N THR A 131 -2.40 -6.56 -5.96
CA THR A 131 -2.46 -7.87 -5.26
C THR A 131 -1.61 -7.93 -3.99
N ARG A 132 -0.91 -6.86 -3.64
CA ARG A 132 0.02 -6.76 -2.50
C ARG A 132 -0.23 -5.52 -1.68
#